data_AF-A0A967HHR2-F1
#
_entry.id   AF-A0A967HHR2-F1
#
_cell.length_a   1.000
_cell.length_b   1.000
_cell.length_c   1.000
_cell.angle_alpha   90.00
_cell.angle_beta   90.00
_cell.angle_gamma   90.00
#
_symmetry.space_group_name_H-M   'P 1'
#
loop_
_entity.id
_entity.type
_entity.pdbx_description
1 polymer ?
#
loop_
_entity_poly.entity_id
_entity_poly.type
_entity_poly.pdbx_seq_one_letter_code
_entity_poly.pdbx_strand_id
1 'polypeptide(L)' 'MNAILLLAIGLTAFFTGYRLYSRYIARHVYRLDPDFETPAHQFEDGVDYVPTNKHVLFGHHFTSVAGAAPIV' A
#
# COMPACT_ATOMS: atom_id res chain seq x y z
N MET A 1 -26.07 24.16 4.40
CA MET A 1 -24.68 23.91 3.95
C MET A 1 -24.74 23.21 2.60
N ASN A 2 -24.03 23.71 1.57
CA ASN A 2 -24.10 23.13 0.22
C ASN A 2 -23.38 21.77 0.18
N ALA A 3 -24.06 20.72 -0.30
CA ALA A 3 -23.51 19.37 -0.39
C ALA A 3 -22.25 19.31 -1.27
N ILE A 4 -22.20 20.11 -2.34
CA ILE A 4 -21.02 20.18 -3.23
C ILE A 4 -19.81 20.73 -2.47
N LEU A 5 -20.01 21.71 -1.59
CA LEU A 5 -18.95 22.28 -0.78
C LEU A 5 -18.38 21.24 0.20
N LEU A 6 -19.25 20.47 0.86
CA LEU A 6 -18.83 19.40 1.76
C LEU A 6 -18.05 18.30 1.03
N LEU A 7 -18.51 17.90 -0.15
CA LEU A 7 -17.81 16.93 -1.00
C LEU A 7 -16.41 17.45 -1.38
N ALA A 8 -16.32 18.70 -1.83
CA ALA A 8 -15.05 19.30 -2.22
C ALA A 8 -14.06 19.34 -1.05
N ILE A 9 -14.52 19.71 0.15
CA ILE A 9 -13.69 19.70 1.37
C ILE A 9 -13.21 18.28 1.68
N GLY A 10 -14.12 17.30 1.66
CA GLY A 10 -13.79 15.90 1.93
C GLY A 10 -12.74 15.35 0.97
N LEU A 11 -12.95 15.50 -0.34
CA LEU A 11 -12.00 15.05 -1.36
C LEU A 11 -10.65 15.74 -1.22
N THR A 12 -10.64 17.04 -0.92
CA THR A 12 -9.39 17.79 -0.71
C THR A 12 -8.65 17.30 0.52
N ALA A 13 -9.35 17.03 1.63
CA ALA A 13 -8.77 16.50 2.85
C ALA A 13 -8.18 15.09 2.62
N PHE A 14 -8.92 14.19 1.97
CA PHE A 14 -8.43 12.85 1.63
C PHE A 14 -7.23 12.89 0.69
N PHE A 15 -7.28 13.73 -0.35
CA PHE A 15 -6.17 13.87 -1.28
C PHE A 15 -4.91 14.42 -0.59
N THR A 16 -5.08 15.44 0.24
CA THR A 16 -3.97 16.06 0.99
C THR A 16 -3.39 15.08 2.01
N GLY A 17 -4.25 14.40 2.76
CA GLY A 17 -3.85 13.35 3.69
C GLY A 17 -3.08 12.23 2.99
N TYR A 18 -3.63 11.70 1.89
CA TYR A 18 -2.93 10.69 1.08
C TYR A 18 -1.57 11.21 0.61
N ARG A 19 -1.48 12.39 0.01
CA ARG A 19 -0.23 12.89 -0.58
C ARG A 19 0.84 13.20 0.45
N LEU A 20 0.48 13.81 1.58
CA LEU A 20 1.44 14.21 2.61
C LEU A 20 1.84 13.01 3.49
N TYR A 21 0.86 12.24 3.95
CA TYR A 21 1.11 11.16 4.90
C TYR A 21 1.76 9.94 4.24
N SER A 22 1.33 9.55 3.03
CA SER A 22 1.99 8.44 2.31
C SER A 22 3.46 8.76 2.03
N ARG A 23 3.79 10.01 1.67
CA ARG A 23 5.17 10.45 1.44
C ARG A 23 5.98 10.45 2.73
N TYR A 24 5.40 10.89 3.85
CA TYR A 24 6.06 10.83 5.14
C TYR A 24 6.40 9.39 5.52
N ILE A 25 5.41 8.48 5.45
CA ILE A 25 5.58 7.06 5.72
C ILE A 25 6.67 6.45 4.81
N ALA A 26 6.55 6.66 3.49
CA ALA A 26 7.48 6.10 2.51
C ALA A 26 8.93 6.54 2.76
N ARG A 27 9.15 7.82 3.09
CA ARG A 27 10.50 8.39 3.19
C ARG A 27 11.11 8.27 4.58
N HIS A 28 10.32 8.45 5.64
CA HIS A 28 10.85 8.57 7.00
C HIS A 28 10.65 7.31 7.83
N VAL A 29 9.52 6.60 7.64
CA VAL A 29 9.21 5.39 8.41
C VAL A 29 9.81 4.17 7.73
N TYR A 30 9.40 3.86 6.50
CA TYR A 30 9.87 2.67 5.79
C TYR A 30 11.14 2.90 4.99
N ARG A 31 11.49 4.16 4.68
CA ARG A 31 12.68 4.53 3.88
C ARG A 31 12.77 3.70 2.60
N LEU A 32 11.67 3.68 1.85
CA LEU A 32 11.54 2.88 0.62
C LEU A 32 12.65 3.26 -0.36
N ASP A 33 13.34 2.24 -0.85
CA ASP A 33 14.40 2.36 -1.84
C ASP A 33 13.95 1.64 -3.12
N PRO A 34 13.82 2.35 -4.26
CA PRO A 34 13.42 1.75 -5.52
C PRO A 34 14.45 0.77 -6.09
N ASP A 35 15.71 0.86 -5.65
CA ASP A 35 16.82 0.02 -6.11
C ASP A 35 17.07 -1.18 -5.17
N PHE A 36 16.24 -1.33 -4.12
CA PHE A 36 16.35 -2.45 -3.20
C PHE A 36 15.91 -3.76 -3.85
N GLU A 37 16.86 -4.68 -4.01
CA GLU A 37 16.58 -6.05 -4.43
C GLU A 37 16.01 -6.84 -3.25
N THR A 38 14.83 -7.45 -3.44
CA THR A 38 14.19 -8.20 -2.36
C THR A 38 14.91 -9.53 -2.13
N PRO A 39 14.89 -10.08 -0.89
CA PRO A 39 15.49 -11.39 -0.61
C PRO A 39 15.01 -12.51 -1.52
N ALA A 40 13.76 -12.43 -1.99
CA ALA A 40 13.20 -13.39 -2.93
C ALA A 40 13.97 -13.47 -4.26
N HIS A 41 14.56 -12.35 -4.71
CA HIS A 41 15.39 -12.31 -5.92
C HIS A 41 16.88 -12.52 -5.59
N GLN A 42 17.37 -11.94 -4.49
CA GLN A 42 18.80 -12.03 -4.11
C GLN A 42 19.23 -13.45 -3.72
N PHE A 43 18.36 -14.19 -3.02
CA PHE A 43 18.65 -15.54 -2.50
C PHE A 43 17.78 -16.62 -3.15
N GLU A 44 17.33 -16.40 -4.39
CA GLU A 44 16.43 -17.31 -5.11
C GLU A 44 16.94 -18.76 -5.08
N ASP A 45 16.22 -19.63 -4.37
CA ASP A 45 16.59 -21.02 -4.13
C ASP A 45 15.51 -22.02 -4.57
N GLY A 46 14.33 -21.52 -4.98
CA GLY A 46 13.19 -22.34 -5.40
C GLY A 46 12.42 -23.00 -4.25
N VAL A 47 12.76 -22.73 -2.99
CA VAL A 47 12.13 -23.30 -1.79
C VAL A 47 11.71 -22.21 -0.81
N ASP A 48 12.67 -21.51 -0.19
CA ASP A 48 12.41 -20.47 0.82
C ASP A 48 12.31 -19.07 0.18
N TYR A 49 13.02 -18.84 -0.94
CA TYR A 49 13.07 -17.59 -1.67
C TYR A 49 12.63 -17.82 -3.12
N VAL A 50 11.38 -17.44 -3.41
CA VAL A 50 10.78 -17.59 -4.74
C VAL A 50 10.17 -16.26 -5.22
N PRO A 51 10.73 -15.64 -6.28
CA PRO A 51 10.14 -14.47 -6.90
C PRO A 51 8.69 -14.72 -7.32
N THR A 52 7.77 -13.95 -6.73
CA THR A 52 6.35 -14.05 -7.04
C THR A 52 5.90 -12.82 -7.78
N ASN A 53 4.96 -12.99 -8.72
CA ASN A 53 4.36 -11.88 -9.44
C ASN A 53 3.75 -10.86 -8.44
N LYS A 54 4.18 -9.60 -8.53
CA LYS A 54 3.75 -8.51 -7.64
C LYS A 54 2.23 -8.30 -7.59
N HIS A 55 1.51 -8.59 -8.67
CA HIS A 55 0.05 -8.44 -8.71
C HIS A 55 -0.66 -9.55 -7.93
N VAL A 56 -0.08 -10.76 -7.92
CA VAL A 56 -0.57 -11.88 -7.10
C VAL A 56 -0.32 -11.57 -5.63
N LEU A 57 0.90 -11.14 -5.27
CA LEU A 57 1.24 -10.69 -3.92
C LEU A 57 0.31 -9.57 -3.43
N PHE A 58 0.08 -8.56 -4.27
CA PHE A 58 -0.87 -7.49 -3.96
C PHE A 58 -2.28 -8.03 -3.72
N GLY A 59 -2.76 -8.95 -4.56
CA GLY A 59 -4.04 -9.60 -4.39
C GLY A 59 -4.17 -10.30 -3.04
N HIS A 60 -3.18 -11.10 -2.64
CA HIS A 60 -3.15 -11.75 -1.33
C HIS A 60 -3.13 -10.75 -0.18
N HIS A 61 -2.29 -9.71 -0.22
CA HIS A 61 -2.27 -8.69 0.83
C HIS A 61 -3.60 -7.94 0.91
N PHE A 62 -4.15 -7.56 -0.23
CA PHE A 62 -5.43 -6.87 -0.29
C PHE A 62 -6.55 -7.74 0.27
N THR A 63 -6.64 -9.02 -0.12
CA THR A 63 -7.66 -9.93 0.43
C THR A 63 -7.43 -10.26 1.89
N SER A 64 -6.20 -10.30 2.40
CA SER A 64 -5.95 -10.45 3.84
C SER A 64 -6.41 -9.24 4.65
N VAL A 65 -6.23 -8.02 4.13
CA VAL A 65 -6.70 -6.79 4.81
C VAL A 65 -8.22 -6.61 4.65
N ALA A 66 -8.73 -6.79 3.44
CA ALA A 66 -10.14 -6.59 3.11
C ALA A 66 -11.02 -7.76 3.59
N GLY A 67 -10.50 -8.98 3.54
CA GLY A 67 -11.20 -10.20 3.98
C GLY A 67 -11.42 -10.27 5.48
N ALA A 68 -10.76 -9.41 6.27
CA ALA A 68 -11.04 -9.24 7.68
C ALA A 68 -12.39 -8.54 7.98
N ALA A 69 -13.16 -8.08 6.97
CA ALA A 69 -14.52 -7.59 7.21
C ALA A 69 -15.50 -7.76 6.03
N PRO A 70 -16.80 -8.03 6.32
CA PRO A 70 -17.42 -7.95 7.64
C PRO A 70 -17.57 -9.33 8.29
N ILE A 71 -16.99 -9.49 9.48
CA ILE A 71 -17.68 -10.22 10.54
C ILE A 71 -19.00 -9.45 10.76
N VAL A 72 -20.09 -10.09 10.37
CA VAL A 72 -21.47 -9.71 10.74
C VAL A 72 -21.78 -10.35 12.09
#